data_AF-A0A7Z9Y466-F1
#
_entry.id   AF-A0A7Z9Y466-F1
#
_cell.length_a   1.000
_cell.length_b   1.000
_cell.length_c   1.000
_cell.angle_alpha   90.00
_cell.angle_beta   90.00
_cell.angle_gamma   90.00
#
_symmetry.space_group_name_H-M   'P 1'
#
loop_
_entity.id
_entity.type
_entity.pdbx_description
1 polymer ?
#
loop_
_entity_poly.entity_id
_entity_poly.type
_entity_poly.pdbx_seq_one_letter_code
_entity_poly.pdbx_strand_id
1 'polypeptide(L)'
;DLIILPLSLYILDDAGGKMTSSRDEAELRQIVERANEIWGQANIRLEIQTIQRLTVPDEVMQQVAARNFAPFFAAANRDLEIENPALLNGFYAQNVGGVNGVVPNNTRTFFVTDQPSVHDERVTSHEIGHILGLHHVLTDSNRLLFSGTNGMELSPEEIVVARYNAQGILDALR
;
A
#
# COMPACT_ATOMS: atom_id res chain seq x y z
N ASP A 1 0.21 4.46 23.66
CA ASP A 1 0.17 5.72 22.88
C ASP A 1 -0.18 5.49 21.43
N LEU A 2 -0.83 6.49 20.82
CA LEU A 2 -1.17 6.50 19.40
C LEU A 2 0.12 6.67 18.57
N ILE A 3 0.30 5.84 17.55
CA ILE A 3 1.38 6.00 16.55
C ILE A 3 0.75 6.56 15.26
N ILE A 4 1.28 7.66 14.76
CA ILE A 4 0.83 8.28 13.51
C ILE A 4 1.85 7.97 12.42
N LEU A 5 1.42 7.32 11.35
CA LEU A 5 2.24 7.00 10.19
C LEU A 5 1.83 7.88 9.01
N PRO A 6 2.72 8.78 8.54
CA PRO A 6 2.48 9.57 7.34
C PRO A 6 2.38 8.68 6.10
N LEU A 7 1.34 8.90 5.29
CA LEU A 7 1.02 8.12 4.10
C LEU A 7 0.79 9.05 2.91
N SER A 8 1.48 8.84 1.79
CA SER A 8 1.18 9.47 0.51
C SER A 8 0.66 8.42 -0.46
N LEU A 9 -0.38 8.76 -1.21
CA LEU A 9 -1.02 7.87 -2.16
C LEU A 9 -0.96 8.44 -3.57
N TYR A 10 -0.76 7.57 -4.53
CA TYR A 10 -0.61 7.94 -5.93
C TYR A 10 -1.49 7.06 -6.79
N ILE A 11 -2.24 7.67 -7.70
CA ILE A 11 -3.07 6.98 -8.69
C ILE A 11 -2.28 6.97 -9.99
N LEU A 12 -1.98 5.80 -10.53
CA LEU A 12 -1.11 5.64 -11.68
C LEU A 12 -1.89 5.61 -12.99
N ASP A 13 -1.50 6.50 -13.88
CA ASP A 13 -1.97 6.57 -15.25
C ASP A 13 -0.82 6.32 -16.22
N ASP A 14 -1.06 5.60 -17.30
CA ASP A 14 -0.11 5.54 -18.40
C ASP A 14 -0.28 6.74 -19.34
N ALA A 15 0.81 7.18 -19.97
CA ALA A 15 0.78 8.31 -20.91
C ALA A 15 -0.13 8.04 -22.12
N GLY A 16 -0.23 6.78 -22.54
CA GLY A 16 -1.03 6.33 -23.69
C GLY A 16 -2.51 6.08 -23.40
N GLY A 17 -2.96 6.17 -22.14
CA GLY A 17 -4.37 6.05 -21.76
C GLY A 17 -4.95 4.63 -21.76
N LYS A 18 -4.13 3.57 -21.84
CA LYS A 18 -4.57 2.16 -21.92
C LYS A 18 -4.57 1.47 -20.56
N MET A 19 -3.60 1.79 -19.72
CA MET A 19 -3.37 1.25 -18.37
C MET A 19 -3.59 2.33 -17.30
N THR A 20 -4.60 3.18 -17.53
CA THR A 20 -4.98 4.28 -16.65
C THR A 20 -5.88 3.77 -15.53
N SER A 21 -5.64 4.26 -14.31
CA SER A 21 -6.42 3.83 -13.15
C SER A 21 -7.83 4.42 -13.17
N SER A 22 -8.83 3.62 -12.83
CA SER A 22 -10.23 4.04 -12.70
C SER A 22 -10.53 4.68 -11.34
N ARG A 23 -9.59 4.63 -10.39
CA ARG A 23 -9.77 5.15 -9.02
C ARG A 23 -9.72 6.67 -9.00
N ASP A 24 -10.30 7.26 -7.96
CA ASP A 24 -10.22 8.70 -7.72
C ASP A 24 -9.76 9.04 -6.28
N GLU A 25 -9.53 10.33 -6.04
CA GLU A 25 -9.06 10.80 -4.74
C GLU A 25 -10.05 10.52 -3.60
N ALA A 26 -11.35 10.70 -3.85
CA ALA A 26 -12.38 10.51 -2.82
C ALA A 26 -12.44 9.04 -2.39
N GLU A 27 -12.32 8.13 -3.34
CA GLU A 27 -12.24 6.70 -3.11
C GLU A 27 -11.01 6.33 -2.27
N LEU A 28 -9.82 6.84 -2.61
CA LEU A 28 -8.60 6.60 -1.82
C LEU A 28 -8.73 7.12 -0.38
N ARG A 29 -9.39 8.26 -0.16
CA ARG A 29 -9.68 8.76 1.19
C ARG A 29 -10.56 7.80 1.98
N GLN A 30 -11.61 7.25 1.36
CA GLN A 30 -12.48 6.27 2.00
C GLN A 30 -11.75 4.96 2.31
N ILE A 31 -10.86 4.50 1.42
CA ILE A 31 -10.03 3.32 1.66
C ILE A 31 -9.16 3.52 2.92
N VAL A 32 -8.52 4.68 3.06
CA VAL A 32 -7.68 4.96 4.24
C VAL A 32 -8.50 5.14 5.51
N GLU A 33 -9.69 5.74 5.42
CA GLU A 33 -10.61 5.84 6.56
C GLU A 33 -10.96 4.45 7.10
N ARG A 34 -11.39 3.53 6.23
CA ARG A 34 -11.69 2.14 6.60
C ARG A 34 -10.44 1.36 7.02
N ALA A 35 -9.28 1.61 6.40
CA ALA A 35 -8.01 1.01 6.85
C ALA A 35 -7.64 1.45 8.26
N ASN A 36 -7.97 2.69 8.65
CA ASN A 36 -7.77 3.17 10.02
C ASN A 36 -8.68 2.47 11.04
N GLU A 37 -9.85 1.93 10.63
CA GLU A 37 -10.67 1.08 11.50
C GLU A 37 -9.92 -0.23 11.83
N ILE A 38 -9.24 -0.82 10.84
CA ILE A 38 -8.40 -2.01 11.02
C ILE A 38 -7.21 -1.71 11.91
N TRP A 39 -6.41 -0.69 11.57
CA TRP A 39 -5.20 -0.31 12.29
C TRP A 39 -5.46 0.27 13.69
N GLY A 40 -6.69 0.72 13.96
CA GLY A 40 -7.16 1.12 15.28
C GLY A 40 -6.97 0.03 16.34
N GLN A 41 -7.05 -1.25 15.96
CA GLN A 41 -6.74 -2.39 16.84
C GLN A 41 -5.32 -2.31 17.43
N ALA A 42 -4.36 -1.80 16.67
CA ALA A 42 -2.98 -1.61 17.08
C ALA A 42 -2.69 -0.21 17.61
N ASN A 43 -3.71 0.65 17.72
CA ASN A 43 -3.58 2.08 18.03
C ASN A 43 -2.53 2.77 17.12
N ILE A 44 -2.62 2.46 15.84
CA ILE A 44 -1.87 3.07 14.73
C ILE A 44 -2.88 3.83 13.87
N ARG A 45 -2.52 5.05 13.46
CA ARG A 45 -3.31 5.86 12.53
C ARG A 45 -2.47 6.22 11.31
N LEU A 46 -2.98 5.90 10.14
CA LEU A 46 -2.49 6.36 8.85
C LEU A 46 -2.99 7.78 8.60
N GLU A 47 -2.08 8.71 8.33
CA GLU A 47 -2.41 10.09 8.04
C GLU A 47 -1.99 10.47 6.62
N ILE A 48 -2.99 10.73 5.77
CA ILE A 48 -2.77 11.12 4.38
C ILE A 48 -2.06 12.48 4.34
N GLN A 49 -0.87 12.50 3.74
CA GLN A 49 -0.13 13.73 3.43
C GLN A 49 -0.43 14.23 2.02
N THR A 50 -0.59 13.31 1.07
CA THR A 50 -0.82 13.63 -0.34
C THR A 50 -1.65 12.53 -1.01
N ILE A 51 -2.52 12.94 -1.92
CA ILE A 51 -3.10 12.08 -2.95
C ILE A 51 -2.89 12.78 -4.29
N GLN A 52 -2.27 12.10 -5.25
CA GLN A 52 -1.97 12.68 -6.56
C GLN A 52 -2.17 11.65 -7.67
N ARG A 53 -2.54 12.10 -8.87
CA ARG A 53 -2.43 11.27 -10.07
C ARG A 53 -1.06 11.45 -10.71
N LEU A 54 -0.39 10.35 -11.05
CA LEU A 54 0.91 10.35 -11.70
C LEU A 54 0.77 9.76 -13.10
N THR A 55 1.20 10.51 -14.11
CA THR A 55 1.38 9.98 -15.45
C THR A 55 2.75 9.31 -15.55
N VAL A 56 2.75 8.03 -15.91
CA VAL A 56 3.91 7.16 -15.97
C VAL A 56 4.10 6.70 -17.42
N PRO A 57 5.34 6.59 -17.93
CA PRO A 57 5.59 6.05 -19.27
C PRO A 57 4.96 4.67 -19.47
N ASP A 58 4.38 4.45 -20.65
CA ASP A 58 3.68 3.20 -21.00
C ASP A 58 4.56 1.96 -20.76
N GLU A 59 5.85 2.04 -21.11
CA GLU A 59 6.79 0.93 -20.88
C GLU A 59 6.97 0.62 -19.38
N VAL A 60 6.96 1.62 -18.52
CA VAL A 60 7.11 1.43 -17.06
C VAL A 60 5.82 0.84 -16.50
N MET A 61 4.65 1.30 -16.94
CA MET A 61 3.35 0.72 -16.55
C MET A 61 3.20 -0.73 -16.99
N GLN A 62 3.69 -1.09 -18.19
CA GLN A 62 3.75 -2.49 -18.64
C GLN A 62 4.62 -3.36 -17.72
N GLN A 63 5.73 -2.82 -17.20
CA GLN A 63 6.59 -3.55 -16.27
C GLN A 63 5.93 -3.71 -14.89
N VAL A 64 5.21 -2.70 -14.39
CA VAL A 64 4.38 -2.81 -13.18
C VAL A 64 3.33 -3.91 -13.35
N ALA A 65 2.61 -3.95 -14.47
CA ALA A 65 1.65 -5.00 -14.79
C ALA A 65 2.29 -6.39 -14.95
N ALA A 66 3.58 -6.46 -15.28
CA ALA A 66 4.37 -7.70 -15.31
C ALA A 66 5.00 -8.08 -13.96
N ARG A 67 4.72 -7.31 -12.88
CA ARG A 67 5.34 -7.42 -11.55
C ARG A 67 6.86 -7.20 -11.54
N ASN A 68 7.37 -6.46 -12.50
CA ASN A 68 8.73 -5.97 -12.52
C ASN A 68 8.75 -4.49 -12.10
N PHE A 69 9.00 -4.23 -10.82
CA PHE A 69 8.95 -2.87 -10.26
C PHE A 69 10.28 -2.10 -10.37
N ALA A 70 11.37 -2.75 -10.76
CA ALA A 70 12.68 -2.08 -10.84
C ALA A 70 12.68 -0.88 -11.80
N PRO A 71 12.06 -0.94 -13.01
CA PRO A 71 11.94 0.22 -13.89
C PRO A 71 11.14 1.36 -13.28
N PHE A 72 10.08 1.05 -12.52
CA PHE A 72 9.28 2.07 -11.83
C PHE A 72 10.12 2.82 -10.80
N PHE A 73 10.86 2.10 -9.94
CA PHE A 73 11.74 2.75 -8.97
C PHE A 73 12.90 3.50 -9.62
N ALA A 74 13.43 3.02 -10.75
CA ALA A 74 14.45 3.74 -11.49
C ALA A 74 13.91 5.07 -12.04
N ALA A 75 12.70 5.06 -12.60
CA ALA A 75 12.02 6.25 -13.11
C ALA A 75 11.63 7.21 -11.97
N ALA A 76 11.12 6.69 -10.85
CA ALA A 76 10.81 7.47 -9.64
C ALA A 76 11.99 8.28 -9.07
N ASN A 77 13.23 7.81 -9.32
CA ASN A 77 14.45 8.48 -8.85
C ASN A 77 15.04 9.47 -9.86
N ARG A 78 14.45 9.61 -11.05
CA ARG A 78 15.06 10.37 -12.16
C ARG A 78 14.06 11.19 -12.95
N ASP A 79 13.02 10.54 -13.42
CA ASP A 79 12.20 10.99 -14.54
C ASP A 79 10.73 11.22 -14.15
N LEU A 80 10.25 10.58 -13.07
CA LEU A 80 8.92 10.81 -12.52
C LEU A 80 8.98 11.80 -11.38
N GLU A 81 8.16 12.84 -11.47
CA GLU A 81 7.94 13.77 -10.37
C GLU A 81 6.94 13.16 -9.39
N ILE A 82 7.45 12.58 -8.30
CA ILE A 82 6.64 12.12 -7.18
C ILE A 82 6.60 13.24 -6.16
N GLU A 83 5.50 13.99 -6.11
CA GLU A 83 5.37 15.10 -5.17
C GLU A 83 5.09 14.59 -3.76
N ASN A 84 5.77 15.19 -2.78
CA ASN A 84 5.55 14.99 -1.35
C ASN A 84 5.45 13.51 -0.91
N PRO A 85 6.46 12.66 -1.23
CA PRO A 85 6.49 11.30 -0.72
C PRO A 85 6.53 11.32 0.80
N ALA A 86 5.72 10.47 1.42
CA ALA A 86 5.67 10.31 2.86
C ALA A 86 6.52 9.13 3.31
N LEU A 87 6.41 8.81 4.61
CA LEU A 87 7.09 7.67 5.21
C LEU A 87 6.64 6.34 4.59
N LEU A 88 5.34 6.23 4.31
CA LEU A 88 4.72 5.15 3.55
C LEU A 88 4.17 5.71 2.24
N ASN A 89 4.32 4.96 1.14
CA ASN A 89 3.84 5.38 -0.17
C ASN A 89 3.02 4.28 -0.84
N GLY A 90 1.77 4.56 -1.19
CA GLY A 90 0.87 3.62 -1.86
C GLY A 90 0.63 4.02 -3.31
N PHE A 91 0.68 3.06 -4.23
CA PHE A 91 0.43 3.28 -5.65
C PHE A 91 -0.75 2.42 -6.12
N TYR A 92 -1.83 3.06 -6.57
CA TYR A 92 -3.01 2.38 -7.10
C TYR A 92 -2.95 2.39 -8.62
N ALA A 93 -3.07 1.22 -9.24
CA ALA A 93 -2.94 1.06 -10.68
C ALA A 93 -4.01 0.11 -11.22
N GLN A 94 -4.38 0.27 -12.50
CA GLN A 94 -5.33 -0.60 -13.17
C GLN A 94 -5.01 -2.09 -12.97
N ASN A 95 -3.73 -2.47 -13.06
CA ASN A 95 -3.26 -3.84 -12.89
C ASN A 95 -1.85 -3.85 -12.31
N VAL A 96 -1.61 -4.73 -11.34
CA VAL A 96 -0.29 -4.97 -10.71
C VAL A 96 0.17 -6.42 -10.88
N GLY A 97 -0.26 -7.06 -11.96
CA GLY A 97 0.12 -8.42 -12.36
C GLY A 97 -0.72 -9.52 -11.73
N GLY A 98 -2.04 -9.31 -11.69
CA GLY A 98 -3.03 -10.32 -11.29
C GLY A 98 -3.10 -10.62 -9.79
N VAL A 99 -2.43 -9.82 -8.96
CA VAL A 99 -2.56 -9.85 -7.49
C VAL A 99 -3.37 -8.64 -7.02
N ASN A 100 -3.96 -8.74 -5.83
CA ASN A 100 -4.72 -7.63 -5.25
C ASN A 100 -3.81 -6.47 -4.84
N GLY A 101 -2.65 -6.80 -4.25
CA GLY A 101 -1.63 -5.84 -3.86
C GLY A 101 -0.27 -6.52 -3.71
N VAL A 102 0.78 -5.70 -3.57
CA VAL A 102 2.16 -6.17 -3.36
C VAL A 102 3.04 -5.10 -2.73
N VAL A 103 3.94 -5.52 -1.84
CA VAL A 103 5.09 -4.73 -1.35
C VAL A 103 6.37 -5.20 -2.04
N PRO A 104 6.94 -4.44 -2.98
CA PRO A 104 8.19 -4.84 -3.64
C PRO A 104 9.40 -4.69 -2.70
N ASN A 105 10.30 -5.68 -2.70
CA ASN A 105 11.68 -5.59 -2.20
C ASN A 105 11.86 -5.00 -0.78
N ASN A 106 10.96 -5.28 0.17
CA ASN A 106 11.00 -4.71 1.53
C ASN A 106 11.10 -3.17 1.55
N THR A 107 10.53 -2.51 0.55
CA THR A 107 10.41 -1.05 0.52
C THR A 107 9.27 -0.60 1.44
N ARG A 108 9.20 0.70 1.74
CA ARG A 108 8.04 1.34 2.39
C ARG A 108 6.97 1.72 1.38
N THR A 109 6.90 0.94 0.31
CA THR A 109 6.06 1.21 -0.84
C THR A 109 5.21 -0.01 -1.14
N PHE A 110 3.93 0.22 -1.40
CA PHE A 110 3.02 -0.83 -1.81
C PHE A 110 2.27 -0.44 -3.08
N PHE A 111 1.82 -1.44 -3.82
CA PHE A 111 1.00 -1.30 -5.02
C PHE A 111 -0.33 -2.03 -4.82
N VAL A 112 -1.43 -1.46 -5.30
CA VAL A 112 -2.77 -2.05 -5.22
C VAL A 112 -3.44 -1.99 -6.59
N THR A 113 -4.11 -3.07 -6.99
CA THR A 113 -4.88 -3.09 -8.23
C THR A 113 -6.21 -2.34 -8.06
N ASP A 114 -6.72 -1.74 -9.13
CA ASP A 114 -8.00 -1.04 -9.09
C ASP A 114 -9.21 -1.95 -8.83
N GLN A 115 -9.12 -3.26 -9.05
CA GLN A 115 -10.25 -4.18 -8.90
C GLN A 115 -9.81 -5.42 -8.11
N PRO A 116 -9.50 -5.29 -6.81
CA PRO A 116 -9.10 -6.43 -6.01
C PRO A 116 -10.29 -7.37 -5.80
N SER A 117 -10.00 -8.66 -5.59
CA SER A 117 -11.02 -9.68 -5.34
C SER A 117 -11.58 -9.67 -3.91
N VAL A 118 -11.08 -8.77 -3.06
CA VAL A 118 -11.39 -8.61 -1.62
C VAL A 118 -11.48 -7.12 -1.30
N HIS A 119 -11.93 -6.75 -0.10
CA HIS A 119 -12.12 -5.34 0.26
C HIS A 119 -10.83 -4.51 0.17
N ASP A 120 -10.94 -3.30 -0.38
CA ASP A 120 -9.81 -2.40 -0.65
C ASP A 120 -9.02 -2.04 0.61
N GLU A 121 -9.71 -1.64 1.67
CA GLU A 121 -9.08 -1.28 2.95
C GLU A 121 -8.27 -2.43 3.54
N ARG A 122 -8.71 -3.67 3.30
CA ARG A 122 -8.02 -4.88 3.73
C ARG A 122 -6.79 -5.14 2.88
N VAL A 123 -6.84 -4.92 1.56
CA VAL A 123 -5.64 -5.04 0.70
C VAL A 123 -4.60 -4.02 1.15
N THR A 124 -4.97 -2.76 1.24
CA THR A 124 -4.09 -1.68 1.70
C THR A 124 -3.52 -1.97 3.09
N SER A 125 -4.35 -2.41 4.03
CA SER A 125 -3.88 -2.77 5.38
C SER A 125 -2.99 -3.99 5.40
N HIS A 126 -3.21 -4.98 4.53
CA HIS A 126 -2.36 -6.16 4.44
C HIS A 126 -0.96 -5.83 3.91
N GLU A 127 -0.87 -5.01 2.86
CA GLU A 127 0.42 -4.56 2.33
C GLU A 127 1.16 -3.72 3.37
N ILE A 128 0.48 -2.81 4.06
CA ILE A 128 1.07 -2.07 5.19
C ILE A 128 1.50 -3.04 6.30
N GLY A 129 0.75 -4.13 6.53
CA GLY A 129 1.13 -5.20 7.45
C GLY A 129 2.50 -5.78 7.13
N HIS A 130 2.77 -6.05 5.85
CA HIS A 130 4.10 -6.50 5.41
C HIS A 130 5.19 -5.46 5.66
N ILE A 131 4.92 -4.17 5.39
CA ILE A 131 5.87 -3.08 5.69
C ILE A 131 6.16 -3.02 7.20
N LEU A 132 5.15 -3.26 8.04
CA LEU A 132 5.26 -3.30 9.49
C LEU A 132 5.78 -4.64 10.04
N GLY A 133 6.35 -5.49 9.18
CA GLY A 133 7.04 -6.72 9.57
C GLY A 133 6.12 -7.90 9.88
N LEU A 134 4.85 -7.84 9.47
CA LEU A 134 3.92 -8.96 9.60
C LEU A 134 4.06 -9.93 8.43
N HIS A 135 3.87 -11.22 8.74
CA HIS A 135 3.99 -12.31 7.78
C HIS A 135 2.65 -13.01 7.60
N HIS A 136 2.50 -13.75 6.50
CA HIS A 136 1.28 -14.49 6.22
C HIS A 136 0.90 -15.44 7.35
N VAL A 137 -0.39 -15.42 7.70
CA VAL A 137 -1.01 -16.44 8.54
C VAL A 137 -1.57 -17.53 7.63
N LEU A 138 -1.31 -18.80 7.95
CA LEU A 138 -1.68 -19.94 7.10
C LEU A 138 -2.91 -20.69 7.58
N THR A 139 -3.40 -20.42 8.79
CA THR A 139 -4.34 -21.29 9.50
C THR A 139 -5.66 -20.63 9.90
N ASP A 140 -5.80 -19.31 9.76
CA ASP A 140 -6.98 -18.57 10.22
C ASP A 140 -7.37 -17.49 9.22
N SER A 141 -8.50 -17.71 8.53
CA SER A 141 -9.00 -16.84 7.47
C SER A 141 -9.53 -15.49 7.94
N ASN A 142 -9.75 -15.31 9.25
CA ASN A 142 -10.22 -14.05 9.82
C ASN A 142 -9.08 -13.04 10.03
N ARG A 143 -7.82 -13.50 9.91
CA ARG A 143 -6.63 -12.68 10.14
C ARG A 143 -6.32 -11.79 8.96
N LEU A 144 -5.86 -10.57 9.26
CA LEU A 144 -5.48 -9.59 8.24
C LEU A 144 -4.45 -10.16 7.26
N LEU A 145 -3.47 -10.91 7.76
CA LEU A 145 -2.37 -11.47 6.97
C LEU A 145 -2.68 -12.86 6.38
N PHE A 146 -3.91 -13.34 6.46
CA PHE A 146 -4.32 -14.53 5.71
C PHE A 146 -4.62 -14.14 4.26
N SER A 147 -4.03 -14.86 3.30
CA SER A 147 -4.11 -14.51 1.89
C SER A 147 -5.50 -14.80 1.28
N GLY A 148 -6.01 -13.88 0.47
CA GLY A 148 -7.19 -14.10 -0.39
C GLY A 148 -8.55 -14.10 0.32
N THR A 149 -8.62 -13.62 1.57
CA THR A 149 -9.88 -13.51 2.34
C THR A 149 -10.15 -12.07 2.79
N ASN A 150 -11.36 -11.81 3.30
CA ASN A 150 -11.75 -10.53 3.90
C ASN A 150 -11.45 -10.46 5.42
N GLY A 151 -10.54 -11.30 5.93
CA GLY A 151 -10.09 -11.22 7.32
C GLY A 151 -9.41 -9.88 7.62
N MET A 152 -9.69 -9.31 8.79
CA MET A 152 -9.19 -7.99 9.21
C MET A 152 -8.67 -7.99 10.66
N GLU A 153 -8.63 -9.13 11.33
CA GLU A 153 -8.22 -9.22 12.73
C GLU A 153 -6.70 -9.24 12.88
N LEU A 154 -6.20 -8.53 13.89
CA LEU A 154 -4.83 -8.61 14.36
C LEU A 154 -4.76 -9.35 15.70
N SER A 155 -3.83 -10.30 15.82
CA SER A 155 -3.48 -10.87 17.13
C SER A 155 -2.79 -9.86 18.05
N PRO A 156 -2.79 -10.11 19.36
CA PRO A 156 -1.92 -9.41 20.30
C PRO A 156 -0.44 -9.39 19.86
N GLU A 157 0.09 -10.51 19.34
CA GLU A 157 1.48 -10.61 18.91
C GLU A 157 1.76 -9.75 17.66
N GLU A 158 0.87 -9.80 16.66
CA GLU A 158 0.98 -8.94 15.48
C GLU A 158 0.86 -7.45 15.85
N ILE A 159 -0.01 -7.09 16.79
CA ILE A 159 -0.10 -5.71 17.29
C ILE A 159 1.24 -5.26 17.87
N VAL A 160 1.89 -6.09 18.69
CA VAL A 160 3.20 -5.77 19.26
C VAL A 160 4.26 -5.58 18.17
N VAL A 161 4.33 -6.51 17.21
CA VAL A 161 5.29 -6.46 16.10
C VAL A 161 5.05 -5.22 15.23
N ALA A 162 3.80 -4.96 14.85
CA ALA A 162 3.44 -3.84 13.99
C ALA A 162 3.79 -2.51 14.67
N ARG A 163 3.44 -2.35 15.96
CA ARG A 163 3.77 -1.14 16.72
C ARG A 163 5.27 -0.94 16.87
N TYR A 164 6.02 -2.01 17.17
CA TYR A 164 7.47 -1.94 17.29
C TYR A 164 8.11 -1.48 15.96
N ASN A 165 7.68 -2.05 14.84
CA ASN A 165 8.17 -1.66 13.51
C ASN A 165 7.76 -0.22 13.15
N ALA A 166 6.50 0.14 13.40
CA ALA A 166 5.98 1.48 13.13
C ALA A 166 6.81 2.56 13.86
N GLN A 167 7.11 2.33 15.15
CA GLN A 167 7.97 3.22 15.91
C GLN A 167 9.40 3.22 15.37
N GLY A 168 9.97 2.06 15.06
CA GLY A 168 11.31 1.96 14.48
C GLY A 168 11.46 2.70 13.14
N ILE A 169 10.40 2.70 12.31
CA ILE A 169 10.36 3.45 11.05
C ILE A 169 10.35 4.96 11.33
N LEU A 170 9.55 5.43 12.30
CA LEU A 170 9.51 6.85 12.70
C LEU A 170 10.84 7.33 13.29
N ASP A 171 11.51 6.48 14.06
CA ASP A 171 12.80 6.77 14.68
C ASP A 171 13.98 6.62 13.69
N ALA A 172 13.71 6.28 12.42
CA ALA A 172 14.70 5.99 11.38
C ALA A 172 15.69 4.86 11.74
N LEU A 173 15.24 3.89 12.54
CA LEU A 173 16.00 2.70 12.96
C LEU A 173 15.69 1.47 12.10
N ARG A 174 14.65 1.55 11.28
CA ARG A 174 14.25 0.57 10.26
C ARG A 174 14.00 1.30 8.95
#